data_AF-A0A7K6I6P7-F1
#
_entry.id   AF-A0A7K6I6P7-F1
#
_cell.length_a   1.000
_cell.length_b   1.000
_cell.length_c   1.000
_cell.angle_alpha   90.00
_cell.angle_beta   90.00
_cell.angle_gamma   90.00
#
_symmetry.space_group_name_H-M   'P 1'
#
loop_
_entity.id
_entity.type
_entity.pdbx_description
1 polymer ?
#
loop_
_entity_poly.entity_id
_entity_poly.type
_entity_poly.pdbx_seq_one_letter_code
_entity_poly.pdbx_strand_id
1 'polypeptide(L)'
;MAARGLLRVTGCVLRAPGRAYAKKPAAKAKGKGVPKEALKGPEVCTDPTMLATHAMGVNYFKEGPEVALKPDSSYPDWLFKIHLGPRKKLEELDRDSLEYWRCLRKYNTWQRNKLKKGKKL
;
A
#
# COMPACT_ATOMS: atom_id res chain seq x y z
N MET A 1 -15.30 -54.45 -41.14
CA MET A 1 -15.90 -53.11 -41.35
C MET A 1 -16.74 -52.76 -40.12
N ALA A 2 -16.17 -52.03 -39.16
CA ALA A 2 -16.96 -51.36 -38.12
C ALA A 2 -16.19 -50.09 -37.72
N ALA A 3 -16.77 -48.95 -38.05
CA ALA A 3 -16.14 -47.65 -37.99
C ALA A 3 -16.30 -47.00 -36.60
N ARG A 4 -15.16 -46.48 -36.12
CA ARG A 4 -14.95 -45.21 -35.41
C ARG A 4 -16.09 -44.63 -34.55
N GLY A 5 -15.77 -44.40 -33.28
CA GLY A 5 -16.45 -43.46 -32.40
C GLY A 5 -15.56 -42.95 -31.27
N LEU A 6 -14.43 -42.31 -31.60
CA LEU A 6 -13.58 -41.62 -30.62
C LEU A 6 -14.25 -40.29 -30.23
N LEU A 7 -14.97 -40.27 -29.12
CA LEU A 7 -15.45 -39.04 -28.47
C LEU A 7 -14.25 -38.30 -27.87
N ARG A 8 -13.72 -37.32 -28.61
CA ARG A 8 -12.81 -36.31 -28.06
C ARG A 8 -13.60 -35.39 -27.14
N VAL A 9 -13.37 -35.50 -25.84
CA VAL A 9 -13.76 -34.46 -24.88
C VAL A 9 -12.87 -33.25 -25.13
N THR A 10 -13.37 -32.27 -25.86
CA THR A 10 -12.76 -30.95 -25.94
C THR A 10 -13.00 -30.26 -24.60
N GLY A 11 -11.98 -30.29 -23.73
CA GLY A 11 -11.97 -29.52 -22.50
C GLY A 11 -12.22 -28.05 -22.83
N CYS A 12 -13.37 -27.53 -22.39
CA CYS A 12 -13.68 -26.10 -22.46
C CYS A 12 -12.71 -25.38 -21.52
N VAL A 13 -11.61 -24.85 -22.06
CA VAL A 13 -10.77 -23.90 -21.33
C VAL A 13 -11.61 -22.64 -21.18
N LEU A 14 -12.25 -22.49 -20.02
CA LEU A 14 -12.90 -21.25 -19.61
C LEU A 14 -11.84 -20.14 -19.60
N ARG A 15 -11.81 -19.36 -20.68
CA ARG A 15 -10.97 -18.18 -20.82
C ARG A 15 -11.45 -17.15 -19.81
N ALA A 16 -10.77 -17.06 -18.67
CA ALA A 16 -11.03 -16.01 -17.69
C ALA A 16 -10.94 -14.65 -18.41
N PRO A 17 -11.95 -13.76 -18.29
CA PRO A 17 -11.89 -12.45 -18.92
C PRO A 17 -10.72 -11.68 -18.32
N GLY A 18 -9.70 -11.43 -19.14
CA GLY A 18 -8.61 -10.55 -18.77
C GLY A 18 -9.20 -9.19 -18.40
N ARG A 19 -8.95 -8.73 -17.16
CA ARG A 19 -9.34 -7.40 -16.70
C ARG A 19 -8.52 -6.37 -17.49
N ALA A 20 -9.03 -5.97 -18.66
CA ALA A 20 -8.45 -4.91 -19.46
C ALA A 20 -8.81 -3.57 -18.80
N TYR A 21 -7.82 -2.91 -18.19
CA TYR A 21 -7.96 -1.51 -17.81
C TYR A 21 -8.13 -0.66 -19.08
N ALA A 22 -9.05 0.30 -19.06
CA ALA A 22 -9.31 1.18 -20.20
C ALA A 22 -8.01 1.84 -20.70
N LYS A 23 -7.69 1.66 -21.99
CA LYS A 23 -6.67 2.46 -22.68
C LYS A 23 -7.12 3.92 -22.62
N LYS A 24 -6.28 4.80 -22.06
CA LYS A 24 -6.54 6.25 -22.07
C LYS A 24 -6.72 6.70 -23.52
N PRO A 25 -7.88 7.29 -23.91
CA PRO A 25 -8.00 7.93 -25.21
C PRO A 25 -7.03 9.11 -25.24
N ALA A 26 -6.20 9.17 -26.29
CA ALA A 26 -5.36 10.31 -26.59
C ALA A 26 -6.24 11.46 -27.09
N ALA A 27 -6.96 12.11 -26.17
CA ALA A 27 -7.71 13.32 -26.47
C ALA A 27 -6.74 14.52 -26.40
N LYS A 28 -6.29 14.97 -27.57
CA LYS A 28 -5.83 16.35 -27.73
C LYS A 28 -7.06 17.26 -27.57
N ALA A 29 -7.23 17.82 -26.38
CA ALA A 29 -8.18 18.91 -26.13
C ALA A 29 -7.45 20.04 -25.42
N LYS A 30 -7.28 21.15 -26.14
CA LYS A 30 -6.93 22.48 -25.59
C LYS A 30 -8.07 22.92 -24.67
N GLY A 31 -8.05 22.49 -23.41
CA GLY A 31 -8.87 23.04 -22.34
C GLY A 31 -8.07 24.08 -21.57
N LYS A 32 -8.55 25.32 -21.53
CA LYS A 32 -7.98 26.41 -20.72
C LYS A 32 -7.69 25.91 -19.32
N GLY A 33 -6.42 26.03 -18.92
CA GLY A 33 -5.95 25.65 -17.59
C GLY A 33 -6.67 26.50 -16.55
N VAL A 34 -7.61 25.87 -15.84
CA VAL A 34 -7.96 26.32 -14.50
C VAL A 34 -6.64 26.39 -13.74
N PRO A 35 -6.27 27.53 -13.13
CA PRO A 35 -5.10 27.57 -12.27
C PRO A 35 -5.31 26.45 -11.24
N LYS A 36 -4.41 25.47 -11.24
CA LYS A 36 -4.27 24.58 -10.10
C LYS A 36 -3.87 25.50 -8.96
N GLU A 37 -4.85 26.01 -8.21
CA GLU A 37 -4.59 26.47 -6.85
C GLU A 37 -3.81 25.34 -6.20
N ALA A 38 -2.52 25.60 -5.97
CA ALA A 38 -1.69 24.66 -5.25
C ALA A 38 -2.36 24.54 -3.89
N LEU A 39 -2.98 23.39 -3.64
CA LEU A 39 -3.55 23.05 -2.34
C LEU A 39 -2.41 23.14 -1.33
N LYS A 40 -2.27 24.30 -0.70
CA LYS A 40 -1.35 24.49 0.42
C LYS A 40 -1.94 23.70 1.58
N GLY A 41 -1.12 22.86 2.18
CA GLY A 41 -1.51 22.18 3.41
C GLY A 41 -1.83 23.20 4.51
N PRO A 42 -2.61 22.82 5.52
CA PRO A 42 -2.85 23.67 6.68
C PRO A 42 -1.51 24.08 7.31
N GLU A 43 -1.47 25.30 7.86
CA GLU A 43 -0.29 25.83 8.53
C GLU A 43 0.01 25.00 9.78
N VAL A 44 1.26 24.57 9.91
CA VAL A 44 1.72 23.72 11.03
C VAL A 44 2.33 24.64 12.09
N CYS A 45 1.94 24.42 13.35
CA CYS A 45 2.52 25.14 14.50
C CYS A 45 4.02 24.81 14.64
N THR A 46 4.85 25.84 14.82
CA THR A 46 6.30 25.74 15.00
C THR A 46 6.76 25.88 16.45
N ASP A 47 5.83 26.07 17.39
CA ASP A 47 6.16 26.34 18.78
C ASP A 47 6.52 25.04 19.53
N PRO A 48 7.72 24.96 20.15
CA PRO A 48 8.21 23.70 20.73
C PRO A 48 7.42 23.27 21.96
N THR A 49 6.90 24.21 22.74
CA THR A 49 6.13 23.93 23.96
C THR A 49 4.75 23.34 23.63
N MET A 50 4.10 23.84 22.57
CA MET A 50 2.82 23.30 22.12
C MET A 50 2.99 21.89 21.54
N LEU A 51 4.03 21.65 20.73
CA LEU A 51 4.32 20.34 20.16
C LEU A 51 4.69 19.27 21.19
N ALA A 52 5.29 19.67 22.32
CA ALA A 52 5.65 18.75 23.40
C ALA A 52 4.50 18.41 24.34
N THR A 53 3.48 19.28 24.45
CA THR A 53 2.37 19.12 25.39
C THR A 53 1.09 18.61 24.73
N HIS A 54 0.88 18.96 23.47
CA HIS A 54 -0.33 18.65 22.71
C HIS A 54 0.01 17.98 21.38
N ALA A 55 -0.85 17.05 20.97
CA ALA A 55 -0.73 16.37 19.69
C ALA A 55 -1.36 17.21 18.57
N MET A 56 -0.59 18.16 18.03
CA MET A 56 -1.04 19.04 16.96
C MET A 56 -1.37 18.25 15.68
N GLY A 57 -2.52 18.53 15.07
CA GLY A 57 -2.97 17.88 13.83
C GLY A 57 -3.69 16.53 14.01
N VAL A 58 -3.97 16.13 15.25
CA VAL A 58 -4.86 14.99 15.54
C VAL A 58 -6.32 15.41 15.40
N ASN A 59 -6.67 16.62 15.85
CA ASN A 59 -8.02 17.14 15.68
C ASN A 59 -8.19 17.73 14.26
N TYR A 60 -9.11 17.16 13.47
CA TYR A 60 -9.45 17.66 12.14
C TYR A 60 -10.73 18.52 12.13
N PHE A 61 -11.42 18.64 13.27
CA PHE A 61 -12.58 19.50 13.41
C PHE A 61 -12.14 20.97 13.54
N LYS A 62 -12.93 21.89 12.97
CA LYS A 62 -12.68 23.34 13.07
C LYS A 62 -12.85 23.86 14.48
N GLU A 63 -13.75 23.23 15.23
CA GLU A 63 -14.10 23.57 16.60
C GLU A 63 -13.75 22.38 17.48
N GLY A 64 -12.96 22.63 18.52
CA GLY A 64 -12.58 21.62 19.50
C GLY A 64 -11.16 21.86 20.02
N PRO A 65 -10.91 21.59 21.31
CA PRO A 65 -9.57 21.65 21.86
C PRO A 65 -8.67 20.58 21.23
N GLU A 66 -7.37 20.88 21.12
CA GLU A 66 -6.38 19.90 20.69
C GLU A 66 -6.15 18.82 21.76
N VAL A 67 -5.77 17.63 21.33
CA VAL A 67 -5.60 16.47 22.23
C VAL A 67 -4.30 16.62 23.03
N ALA A 68 -4.42 16.84 24.34
CA ALA A 68 -3.28 16.88 25.24
C ALA A 68 -2.62 15.50 25.41
N LEU A 69 -1.29 15.46 25.43
CA LEU A 69 -0.53 14.25 25.68
C LEU A 69 -0.63 13.87 27.17
N LYS A 70 -1.08 12.64 27.41
CA LYS A 70 -1.15 12.05 28.75
C LYS A 70 0.24 11.52 29.18
N PRO A 71 0.48 11.26 30.48
CA PRO A 71 1.71 10.64 30.95
C PRO A 71 1.87 9.20 30.44
N ASP A 72 3.11 8.71 30.40
CA ASP A 72 3.48 7.39 29.87
C ASP A 72 2.70 6.23 30.50
N SER A 73 2.36 6.34 31.80
CA SER A 73 1.58 5.33 32.54
C SER A 73 0.14 5.16 32.06
N SER A 74 -0.39 6.14 31.33
CA SER A 74 -1.74 6.07 30.77
C SER A 74 -1.81 5.29 29.47
N TYR A 75 -0.66 5.04 28.83
CA TYR A 75 -0.57 4.31 27.58
C TYR A 75 -0.25 2.84 27.84
N PRO A 76 -0.75 1.93 26.98
CA PRO A 76 -0.50 0.51 27.16
C PRO A 76 0.96 0.14 26.85
N ASP A 77 1.51 -0.80 27.62
CA ASP A 77 2.92 -1.23 27.54
C ASP A 77 3.39 -1.66 26.14
N TRP A 78 2.48 -2.21 25.31
CA TRP A 78 2.85 -2.68 23.98
C TRP A 78 3.30 -1.55 23.07
N LEU A 79 2.88 -0.30 23.34
CA LEU A 79 3.29 0.89 22.57
C LEU A 79 4.81 1.08 22.62
N PHE A 80 5.40 0.89 23.79
CA PHE A 80 6.83 1.06 24.02
C PHE A 80 7.66 -0.16 23.58
N LYS A 81 7.01 -1.26 23.19
CA LYS A 81 7.65 -2.49 22.69
C LYS A 81 7.72 -2.56 21.16
N ILE A 82 7.22 -1.53 20.47
CA ILE A 82 7.22 -1.47 19.00
C ILE A 82 8.63 -1.21 18.48
N HIS A 83 9.00 -1.90 17.39
CA HIS A 83 10.28 -1.68 16.72
C HIS A 83 10.26 -0.41 15.86
N LEU A 84 10.93 0.64 16.31
CA LEU A 84 11.02 1.94 15.61
C LEU A 84 12.13 2.02 14.54
N GLY A 85 13.08 1.09 14.59
CA GLY A 85 14.21 1.07 13.66
C GLY A 85 13.85 0.60 12.24
N PRO A 86 14.87 0.43 11.38
CA PRO A 86 14.69 -0.15 10.05
C PRO A 86 13.98 -1.50 10.13
N ARG A 87 13.11 -1.76 9.16
CA ARG A 87 12.36 -3.01 9.13
C ARG A 87 13.30 -4.23 9.23
N LYS A 88 13.00 -5.14 10.16
CA LYS A 88 13.72 -6.40 10.36
C LYS A 88 13.94 -7.13 9.03
N LYS A 89 15.15 -7.63 8.83
CA LYS A 89 15.52 -8.41 7.65
C LYS A 89 14.96 -9.83 7.76
N LEU A 90 14.97 -10.55 6.64
CA LEU A 90 14.48 -11.93 6.60
C LEU A 90 15.31 -12.87 7.51
N GLU A 91 16.62 -12.61 7.62
CA GLU A 91 17.57 -13.42 8.41
C GLU A 91 17.34 -13.30 9.93
N GLU A 92 16.82 -12.17 10.39
CA GLU A 92 16.57 -11.87 11.80
C GLU A 92 15.20 -12.37 12.28
N LEU A 93 14.34 -12.81 11.35
CA LEU A 93 12.99 -13.25 11.66
C LEU A 93 12.93 -14.75 11.83
N ASP A 94 12.14 -15.19 12.81
CA ASP A 94 11.89 -16.59 13.05
C ASP A 94 11.04 -17.22 11.94
N ARG A 95 11.38 -18.45 11.53
CA ARG A 95 10.78 -19.14 10.38
C ARG A 95 9.33 -19.53 10.62
N ASP A 96 8.96 -19.72 11.87
CA ASP A 96 7.60 -20.10 12.27
C ASP A 96 6.68 -18.87 12.44
N SER A 97 7.24 -17.66 12.34
CA SER A 97 6.47 -16.42 12.39
C SER A 97 5.76 -16.10 11.07
N LEU A 98 4.54 -15.56 11.15
CA LEU A 98 3.81 -15.05 9.98
C LEU A 98 4.54 -13.88 9.29
N GLU A 99 5.32 -13.11 10.04
CA GLU A 99 6.08 -11.97 9.54
C GLU A 99 7.17 -12.41 8.56
N TYR A 100 7.87 -13.50 8.88
CA TYR A 100 8.87 -14.12 8.00
C TYR A 100 8.29 -14.46 6.64
N TRP A 101 7.15 -15.16 6.61
CA TRP A 101 6.50 -15.54 5.36
C TRP A 101 5.98 -14.34 4.56
N ARG A 102 5.52 -13.28 5.24
CA ARG A 102 5.15 -12.01 4.59
C ARG A 102 6.37 -11.33 3.95
N CYS A 103 7.51 -11.30 4.64
CA CYS A 103 8.78 -10.81 4.09
C CYS A 103 9.20 -11.60 2.85
N LEU A 104 9.21 -12.93 2.94
CA LEU A 104 9.65 -13.80 1.86
C LEU A 104 8.79 -13.63 0.60
N ARG A 105 7.46 -13.54 0.76
CA ARG A 105 6.55 -13.28 -0.35
C ARG A 105 6.84 -11.96 -1.05
N LYS A 106 7.17 -10.91 -0.28
CA LYS A 106 7.55 -9.60 -0.80
C LYS A 106 8.84 -9.68 -1.62
N TYR A 107 9.86 -10.39 -1.12
CA TYR A 107 11.13 -10.60 -1.83
C TYR A 107 10.95 -11.38 -3.13
N ASN A 108 10.17 -12.46 -3.11
CA ASN A 108 9.87 -13.25 -4.32
C ASN A 108 9.12 -12.41 -5.36
N THR A 109 8.20 -11.55 -4.91
CA THR A 109 7.48 -10.62 -5.80
C THR A 109 8.44 -9.63 -6.45
N TRP A 110 9.37 -9.06 -5.69
CA TRP A 110 10.39 -8.15 -6.21
C TRP A 110 11.33 -8.83 -7.21
N GLN A 111 11.81 -10.02 -6.90
CA GLN A 111 12.65 -10.80 -7.80
C GLN A 111 11.91 -11.09 -9.11
N ARG A 112 10.65 -11.55 -9.04
CA ARG A 112 9.82 -11.79 -10.22
C ARG A 112 9.61 -10.52 -11.04
N ASN A 113 9.35 -9.39 -10.40
CA ASN A 113 9.17 -8.11 -11.10
C ASN A 113 10.46 -7.66 -11.79
N LYS A 114 11.62 -7.85 -11.14
CA LYS A 114 12.94 -7.56 -11.73
C LYS A 114 13.20 -8.42 -12.97
N LEU A 115 12.92 -9.72 -12.89
CA LEU A 115 13.06 -10.65 -14.03
C LEU A 115 12.10 -10.33 -15.18
N LYS A 116 10.88 -9.88 -14.88
CA LYS A 116 9.90 -9.48 -15.89
C LYS A 116 10.23 -8.16 -16.59
N LYS A 117 10.92 -7.23 -15.92
CA LYS A 117 11.23 -5.90 -16.45
C LYS A 117 12.05 -5.95 -17.76
N GLY A 118 12.83 -7.00 -17.97
CA GLY A 118 13.66 -7.18 -19.17
C GLY A 118 13.07 -8.10 -20.25
N LYS A 119 11.94 -8.76 -19.99
CA LYS A 119 11.32 -9.66 -20.98
C LYS A 119 10.35 -8.86 -21.84
N LYS A 120 10.67 -8.66 -23.12
CA LYS A 120 9.69 -8.25 -24.13
C LYS A 120 8.72 -9.41 -24.34
N LEU A 121 7.42 -9.10 -24.37
CA LEU A 121 6.35 -10.02 -24.75
C LEU A 121 6.53 -10.45 -26.22
#